data_AF-A0A5C6D9I2-F1
#
_entry.id   AF-A0A5C6D9I2-F1
#
_cell.length_a   1.000
_cell.length_b   1.000
_cell.length_c   1.000
_cell.angle_alpha   90.00
_cell.angle_beta   90.00
_cell.angle_gamma   90.00
#
_symmetry.space_group_name_H-M   'P 1'
#
loop_
_entity.id
_entity.type
_entity.pdbx_description
1 polymer ?
#
loop_
_entity_poly.entity_id
_entity_poly.type
_entity_poly.pdbx_seq_one_letter_code
_entity_poly.pdbx_strand_id
1 'polypeptide(L)'
;MLLGVSISLIGGYLLAEYTLPVAWLETYMSYKWMLKISLILLIALSLVVPYYLTIKTKLSNRPNLKNYTQINPPGFMKHKTTGAYYCQPCLIKNHLESELSTINENLFMCRVCKEKYGIDYKVLLSQEYLSQKHDEAAKEIYLKNKKV
;
A
#
# COMPACT_ATOMS: atom_id res chain seq x y z
N MET A 1 32.68 -29.39 75.63
CA MET A 1 32.99 -28.76 74.32
C MET A 1 32.16 -29.29 73.15
N LEU A 2 31.31 -30.32 73.28
CA LEU A 2 30.54 -30.89 72.15
C LEU A 2 29.15 -30.24 71.89
N LEU A 3 28.64 -29.39 72.80
CA LEU A 3 27.32 -28.75 72.66
C LEU A 3 27.32 -27.46 71.82
N GLY A 4 28.47 -26.83 71.59
CA GLY A 4 28.56 -25.59 70.80
C GLY A 4 28.51 -25.81 69.29
N VAL A 5 28.97 -26.97 68.81
CA VAL A 5 29.07 -27.28 67.37
C VAL A 5 27.70 -27.63 66.78
N SER A 6 26.81 -28.20 67.58
CA SER A 6 25.46 -28.60 67.17
C SER A 6 24.54 -27.40 66.93
N ILE A 7 24.68 -26.32 67.69
CA ILE A 7 23.83 -25.12 67.55
C ILE A 7 24.19 -24.34 66.26
N SER A 8 25.46 -24.27 65.90
CA SER A 8 25.89 -23.61 64.65
C SER A 8 25.46 -24.35 63.39
N LEU A 9 25.45 -25.68 63.41
CA LEU A 9 24.99 -26.49 62.27
C LEU A 9 23.47 -26.37 62.06
N ILE A 10 22.68 -26.35 63.14
CA ILE A 10 21.22 -26.19 63.07
C ILE A 10 20.84 -24.77 62.62
N GLY A 11 21.53 -23.74 63.12
CA GLY A 11 21.30 -22.35 62.69
C GLY A 11 21.65 -22.11 61.22
N GLY A 12 22.73 -22.71 60.71
CA GLY A 12 23.09 -22.65 59.29
C GLY A 12 22.10 -23.38 58.38
N TYR A 13 21.56 -24.51 58.83
CA TYR A 13 20.56 -25.28 58.08
C TYR A 13 19.22 -24.53 57.96
N LEU A 14 18.76 -23.90 59.05
CA LEU A 14 17.56 -23.06 59.03
C LEU A 14 17.76 -21.83 58.13
N LEU A 15 18.89 -21.15 58.17
CA LEU A 15 19.16 -20.02 57.27
C LEU A 15 19.22 -20.43 55.79
N ALA A 16 19.74 -21.63 55.49
CA ALA A 16 19.76 -22.16 54.12
C ALA A 16 18.34 -22.51 53.61
N GLU A 17 17.51 -23.15 54.45
CA GLU A 17 16.12 -23.50 54.09
C GLU A 17 15.23 -22.27 53.86
N TYR A 18 15.50 -21.14 54.53
CA TYR A 18 14.73 -19.90 54.34
C TYR A 18 15.24 -19.02 53.19
N THR A 19 16.52 -19.11 52.79
CA THR A 19 17.08 -18.27 51.72
C THR A 19 16.84 -18.82 50.32
N LEU A 20 16.81 -20.16 50.16
CA LEU A 20 16.44 -20.84 48.92
C LEU A 20 15.06 -20.42 48.36
N PRO A 21 13.96 -20.43 49.14
CA PRO A 21 12.63 -20.09 48.63
C PRO A 21 12.50 -18.59 48.29
N VAL A 22 13.22 -17.70 48.96
CA VAL A 22 13.18 -16.25 48.68
C VAL A 22 13.85 -15.93 47.34
N ALA A 23 15.03 -16.51 47.07
CA ALA A 23 15.72 -16.34 45.78
C ALA A 23 14.93 -16.93 44.60
N TRP A 24 14.22 -18.06 44.83
CA TRP A 24 13.30 -18.64 43.84
C TRP A 24 12.07 -17.77 43.59
N LEU A 25 11.55 -17.08 44.59
CA LEU A 25 10.40 -16.18 44.43
C LEU A 25 10.75 -14.93 43.62
N GLU A 26 11.93 -14.34 43.87
CA GLU A 26 12.42 -13.16 43.14
C GLU A 26 12.69 -13.47 41.67
N THR A 27 13.32 -14.62 41.39
CA THR A 27 13.57 -15.08 40.02
C THR A 27 12.27 -15.42 39.28
N TYR A 28 11.30 -16.04 39.97
CA TYR A 28 9.99 -16.36 39.38
C TYR A 28 9.12 -15.12 39.10
N MET A 29 9.13 -14.15 40.02
CA MET A 29 8.46 -12.85 39.83
C MET A 29 9.08 -12.10 38.66
N SER A 30 10.42 -12.02 38.59
CA SER A 30 11.14 -11.38 37.47
C SER A 30 10.84 -12.05 36.13
N TYR A 31 10.80 -13.38 36.08
CA TYR A 31 10.46 -14.14 34.88
C TYR A 31 9.04 -13.86 34.36
N LYS A 32 8.03 -13.81 35.25
CA LYS A 32 6.65 -13.46 34.87
C LYS A 32 6.54 -12.06 34.27
N TRP A 33 7.28 -11.09 34.81
CA TRP A 33 7.29 -9.72 34.28
C TRP A 33 8.00 -9.64 32.92
N MET A 34 9.15 -10.31 32.77
CA MET A 34 9.87 -10.42 31.49
C MET A 34 9.00 -11.04 30.38
N LEU A 35 8.24 -12.08 30.72
CA LEU A 35 7.31 -12.75 29.79
C LEU A 35 6.18 -11.82 29.35
N LYS A 36 5.57 -11.08 30.29
CA LYS A 36 4.53 -10.09 29.98
C LYS A 36 5.04 -8.99 29.07
N ILE A 37 6.22 -8.43 29.36
CA ILE A 37 6.82 -7.37 28.54
C ILE A 37 7.12 -7.91 27.13
N SER A 38 7.71 -9.10 27.03
CA SER A 38 7.99 -9.74 25.73
C SER A 38 6.71 -9.96 24.92
N LEU A 39 5.63 -10.41 25.56
CA LEU A 39 4.34 -10.63 24.92
C LEU A 39 3.72 -9.32 24.42
N ILE A 40 3.78 -8.26 25.22
CA ILE A 40 3.31 -6.92 24.84
C ILE A 40 4.11 -6.39 23.64
N LEU A 41 5.44 -6.58 23.65
CA LEU A 41 6.32 -6.15 22.57
C LEU A 41 6.02 -6.89 21.25
N LEU A 42 5.76 -8.19 21.33
CA LEU A 42 5.32 -9.02 20.21
C LEU A 42 3.97 -8.54 19.63
N ILE A 43 3.01 -8.23 20.50
CA ILE A 43 1.70 -7.69 20.07
C ILE A 43 1.88 -6.32 19.41
N ALA A 44 2.68 -5.42 20.00
CA ALA A 44 2.95 -4.12 19.43
C ALA A 44 3.59 -4.22 18.04
N LEU A 45 4.59 -5.09 17.86
CA LEU A 45 5.21 -5.34 16.56
C LEU A 45 4.22 -5.93 15.54
N SER A 46 3.35 -6.84 15.98
CA SER A 46 2.33 -7.45 15.11
C SER A 46 1.32 -6.44 14.56
N LEU A 47 1.11 -5.31 15.24
CA LEU A 47 0.19 -4.25 14.80
C LEU A 47 0.89 -3.18 13.97
N VAL A 48 2.13 -2.81 14.32
CA VAL A 48 2.88 -1.75 13.64
C VAL A 48 3.30 -2.16 12.21
N VAL A 49 3.75 -3.40 12.02
CA VAL A 49 4.19 -3.91 10.71
C VAL A 49 3.08 -3.88 9.65
N PRO A 50 1.88 -4.46 9.87
CA PRO A 50 0.81 -4.40 8.87
C PRO A 50 0.30 -2.98 8.66
N TYR A 51 0.26 -2.14 9.71
CA TYR A 51 -0.13 -0.74 9.57
C TYR A 51 0.82 0.02 8.63
N TYR A 52 2.14 -0.14 8.83
CA TYR A 52 3.16 0.47 7.98
C TYR A 52 3.11 -0.05 6.53
N LEU A 53 2.93 -1.36 6.34
CA LEU A 53 2.79 -1.96 5.01
C LEU A 53 1.53 -1.46 4.28
N THR A 54 0.42 -1.29 4.98
CA THR A 54 -0.84 -0.80 4.41
C THR A 54 -0.70 0.67 3.98
N ILE A 55 0.01 1.49 4.75
CA ILE A 55 0.30 2.88 4.38
C ILE A 55 1.21 2.94 3.15
N LYS A 56 2.31 2.17 3.15
CA LYS A 56 3.30 2.18 2.05
C LYS A 56 2.68 1.73 0.72
N THR A 57 1.84 0.69 0.75
CA THR A 57 1.12 0.22 -0.45
C THR A 57 0.14 1.26 -0.98
N LYS A 58 -0.58 1.97 -0.09
CA LYS A 58 -1.49 3.07 -0.47
C LYS A 58 -0.76 4.27 -1.09
N LEU A 59 0.48 4.53 -0.69
CA LEU A 59 1.33 5.58 -1.24
C LEU A 59 1.99 5.18 -2.57
N SER A 60 2.35 3.92 -2.75
CA SER A 60 3.04 3.44 -3.96
C SER A 60 2.13 3.25 -5.18
N ASN A 61 0.81 3.09 -4.98
CA ASN A 61 -0.15 2.82 -6.06
C ASN A 61 -0.84 4.07 -6.61
N ARG A 62 -0.28 5.27 -6.41
CA ARG A 62 -0.87 6.46 -7.05
C ARG A 62 -0.61 6.40 -8.57
N PRO A 63 -1.65 6.55 -9.40
CA PRO A 63 -1.49 6.53 -10.84
C PRO A 63 -0.60 7.68 -11.30
N ASN A 64 0.40 7.37 -12.13
CA ASN A 64 1.21 8.39 -12.75
C ASN A 64 0.42 9.00 -13.93
N LEU A 65 -0.17 10.18 -13.71
CA LEU A 65 -0.99 10.88 -14.71
C LEU A 65 -0.26 11.15 -16.04
N LYS A 66 1.08 11.15 -16.06
CA LYS A 66 1.88 11.30 -17.30
C LYS A 66 1.70 10.13 -18.29
N ASN A 67 1.27 8.97 -17.80
CA ASN A 67 1.01 7.77 -18.61
C ASN A 67 -0.33 7.82 -19.33
N TYR A 68 -1.14 8.86 -19.11
CA TYR A 68 -2.49 8.96 -19.62
C TYR A 68 -2.59 10.13 -20.61
N THR A 69 -3.38 9.95 -21.66
CA THR A 69 -3.80 11.00 -22.58
C THR A 69 -5.26 11.33 -22.34
N GLN A 70 -5.57 12.62 -22.27
CA GLN A 70 -6.93 13.09 -22.17
C GLN A 70 -7.59 12.97 -23.56
N ILE A 71 -8.80 12.41 -23.61
CA ILE A 71 -9.60 12.36 -24.82
C ILE A 71 -10.78 13.31 -24.66
N ASN A 72 -11.21 13.93 -25.75
CA ASN A 72 -12.42 14.74 -25.77
C ASN A 72 -13.59 13.90 -26.33
N PRO A 73 -14.78 13.95 -25.72
CA PRO A 73 -15.18 14.85 -24.63
C PRO A 73 -14.57 14.51 -23.26
N PRO A 74 -14.41 15.52 -22.38
CA PRO A 74 -13.79 15.36 -21.06
C PRO A 74 -14.61 14.38 -20.21
N GLY A 75 -13.95 13.37 -19.64
CA GLY A 75 -14.59 12.33 -18.82
C GLY A 75 -13.79 11.03 -18.73
N PHE A 76 -13.01 10.72 -19.76
CA PHE A 76 -12.18 9.52 -19.83
C PHE A 76 -10.75 9.85 -20.27
N MET A 77 -9.81 9.01 -19.84
CA MET A 77 -8.41 9.08 -20.21
C MET A 77 -7.95 7.74 -20.78
N LYS A 78 -7.12 7.75 -21.82
CA LYS A 78 -6.54 6.53 -22.40
C LYS A 78 -5.13 6.33 -21.89
N HIS A 79 -4.81 5.13 -21.46
CA HIS A 79 -3.46 4.79 -21.03
C HIS A 79 -2.56 4.63 -22.26
N LYS A 80 -1.40 5.31 -22.29
CA LYS A 80 -0.51 5.37 -23.45
C LYS A 80 0.04 4.00 -23.89
N THR A 81 0.34 3.12 -22.95
CA THR A 81 0.93 1.80 -23.24
C THR A 81 -0.11 0.70 -23.48
N THR A 82 -1.13 0.57 -22.62
CA THR A 82 -2.13 -0.50 -22.71
C THR A 82 -3.27 -0.15 -23.66
N GLY A 83 -3.46 1.13 -23.99
CA GLY A 83 -4.59 1.61 -24.79
C GLY A 83 -5.95 1.54 -24.09
N ALA A 84 -6.00 1.08 -22.83
CA ALA A 84 -7.23 0.96 -22.07
C ALA A 84 -7.78 2.32 -21.62
N TYR A 85 -9.09 2.40 -21.45
CA TYR A 85 -9.80 3.61 -21.08
C TYR A 85 -10.11 3.62 -19.57
N TYR A 86 -9.86 4.76 -18.94
CA TYR A 86 -10.02 4.96 -17.50
C TYR A 86 -10.90 6.16 -17.21
N CYS A 87 -11.65 6.07 -16.10
CA CYS A 87 -12.48 7.15 -15.59
C CYS A 87 -11.62 8.31 -15.08
N GLN A 88 -11.75 9.50 -15.69
CA GLN A 88 -10.98 10.68 -15.32
C GLN A 88 -11.26 11.16 -13.89
N PRO A 89 -12.52 11.30 -13.42
CA PRO A 89 -12.80 11.66 -12.03
C PRO A 89 -12.15 10.72 -11.01
N CYS A 90 -12.21 9.40 -11.23
CA CYS A 90 -11.60 8.43 -10.33
C CYS A 90 -10.07 8.52 -10.33
N LEU A 91 -9.48 8.73 -11.51
CA LEU A 91 -8.03 8.82 -11.66
C LEU A 91 -7.45 10.10 -11.03
N ILE A 92 -8.11 11.25 -11.25
CA ILE A 92 -7.61 12.56 -10.81
C ILE A 92 -7.99 12.85 -9.36
N LYS A 93 -9.27 12.71 -8.99
CA LYS A 93 -9.75 13.10 -7.65
C LYS A 93 -9.45 12.06 -6.59
N ASN A 94 -9.66 10.78 -6.94
CA ASN A 94 -9.54 9.69 -5.98
C ASN A 94 -8.20 8.95 -6.08
N HIS A 95 -7.36 9.26 -7.09
CA HIS A 95 -6.11 8.55 -7.37
C HIS A 95 -6.31 7.03 -7.53
N LEU A 96 -7.42 6.64 -8.14
CA LEU A 96 -7.79 5.24 -8.37
C LEU A 96 -7.79 4.93 -9.86
N GLU A 97 -7.05 3.90 -10.24
CA GLU A 97 -7.13 3.31 -11.57
C GLU A 97 -8.42 2.50 -11.68
N SER A 98 -9.44 3.11 -12.27
CA SER A 98 -10.69 2.42 -12.61
C SER A 98 -10.83 2.32 -14.11
N GLU A 99 -10.48 1.15 -14.65
CA GLU A 99 -10.75 0.80 -16.04
C GLU A 99 -12.26 0.85 -16.31
N LEU A 100 -12.63 1.38 -17.46
CA LEU A 100 -13.99 1.48 -17.94
C LEU A 100 -14.43 0.14 -18.53
N SER A 101 -15.54 -0.40 -18.03
CA SER A 101 -16.16 -1.59 -18.63
C SER A 101 -17.16 -1.17 -19.70
N THR A 102 -17.11 -1.81 -20.86
CA THR A 102 -18.11 -1.67 -21.93
C THR A 102 -19.42 -2.30 -21.48
N ILE A 103 -20.50 -1.52 -21.50
CA ILE A 103 -21.88 -2.03 -21.31
C ILE A 103 -22.47 -2.35 -22.69
N ASN A 104 -22.43 -1.39 -23.60
CA ASN A 104 -22.89 -1.50 -25.00
C ASN A 104 -21.85 -0.85 -25.92
N GLU A 105 -21.97 -1.00 -27.24
CA GLU A 105 -21.03 -0.45 -28.25
C GLU A 105 -20.69 1.03 -28.04
N ASN A 106 -21.63 1.83 -27.53
CA ASN A 106 -21.47 3.27 -27.32
C ASN A 106 -21.51 3.70 -25.84
N LEU A 107 -21.55 2.75 -24.89
CA LEU A 107 -21.76 3.04 -23.47
C LEU A 107 -20.72 2.34 -22.59
N PHE A 108 -19.97 3.13 -21.85
CA PHE A 108 -18.97 2.67 -20.88
C PHE A 108 -19.44 2.98 -19.46
N MET A 109 -18.99 2.20 -18.49
CA MET A 109 -19.25 2.45 -17.08
C MET A 109 -17.99 2.28 -16.25
N CYS A 110 -17.79 3.21 -15.33
CA CYS A 110 -16.75 3.12 -14.33
C CYS A 110 -17.10 2.07 -13.27
N ARG A 111 -16.18 1.13 -12.98
CA ARG A 111 -16.40 0.10 -11.95
C ARG A 111 -16.51 0.68 -10.54
N VAL A 112 -15.78 1.76 -10.28
CA VAL A 112 -15.68 2.42 -8.97
C VAL A 112 -16.84 3.39 -8.73
N CYS A 113 -16.97 4.45 -9.53
CA CYS A 113 -18.01 5.48 -9.31
C CYS A 113 -19.36 5.15 -9.95
N LYS A 114 -19.47 4.07 -10.75
CA LYS A 114 -20.69 3.68 -11.50
C LYS A 114 -21.22 4.72 -12.46
N GLU A 115 -20.48 5.80 -12.71
CA GLU A 115 -20.81 6.77 -13.75
C GLU A 115 -20.76 6.11 -15.13
N LYS A 116 -21.72 6.50 -15.97
CA LYS A 116 -21.87 6.01 -17.34
C LYS A 116 -21.40 7.10 -18.31
N TYR A 117 -20.58 6.70 -19.26
CA TYR A 117 -20.05 7.58 -20.31
C TYR A 117 -20.57 7.06 -21.64
N GLY A 118 -21.40 7.86 -22.30
CA GLY A 118 -21.75 7.64 -23.69
C GLY A 118 -20.66 8.22 -24.57
N ILE A 119 -20.08 7.41 -25.44
CA ILE A 119 -19.17 7.92 -26.47
C ILE A 119 -19.82 7.69 -27.83
N ASP A 120 -20.07 8.79 -28.54
CA ASP A 120 -20.42 8.71 -29.95
C ASP A 120 -19.17 8.27 -30.71
N TYR A 121 -19.13 7.01 -31.16
CA TYR A 121 -17.96 6.35 -31.76
C TYR A 121 -17.35 7.18 -32.91
N LYS A 122 -18.16 8.01 -33.57
CA LYS A 122 -17.73 8.96 -34.62
C LYS A 122 -16.73 10.00 -34.11
N VAL A 123 -16.86 10.46 -32.86
CA VAL A 123 -15.98 11.47 -32.26
C VAL A 123 -14.61 10.87 -31.94
N LEU A 124 -14.57 9.66 -31.40
CA LEU A 124 -13.31 8.93 -31.14
C LEU A 124 -12.49 8.72 -32.41
N LEU A 125 -13.13 8.19 -33.47
CA LEU A 125 -12.49 7.97 -34.77
C LEU A 125 -12.03 9.29 -35.40
N SER A 126 -12.84 10.36 -35.30
CA SER A 126 -12.47 11.65 -35.87
C SER A 126 -11.26 12.28 -35.20
N GLN A 127 -11.09 12.16 -33.88
CA GLN A 127 -9.95 12.73 -33.18
C GLN A 127 -8.65 11.95 -33.41
N GLU A 128 -8.72 10.63 -33.41
CA GLU A 128 -7.55 9.78 -33.68
C GLU A 128 -7.08 10.00 -35.13
N TYR A 129 -8.02 10.08 -36.08
CA TYR A 129 -7.74 10.42 -37.48
C TYR A 129 -7.20 11.86 -37.66
N LEU A 130 -7.78 12.85 -36.97
CA LEU A 130 -7.31 14.24 -37.05
C LEU A 130 -5.91 14.40 -36.45
N SER A 131 -5.60 13.72 -35.33
CA SER A 131 -4.27 13.75 -34.73
C SER A 131 -3.21 13.14 -35.64
N GLN A 132 -3.50 11.99 -36.27
CA GLN A 132 -2.61 11.36 -37.25
C GLN A 132 -2.34 12.27 -38.47
N LYS A 133 -3.38 12.91 -39.00
CA LYS A 133 -3.22 13.85 -40.12
C LYS A 133 -2.39 15.09 -39.77
N HIS A 134 -2.52 15.61 -38.55
CA HIS A 134 -1.71 16.75 -38.10
C HIS A 134 -0.23 16.38 -37.97
N ASP A 135 0.07 15.20 -37.44
CA ASP A 135 1.45 14.70 -37.32
C ASP A 135 2.09 14.42 -38.69
N GLU A 136 1.33 13.87 -39.64
CA GLU A 136 1.78 13.67 -41.02
C GLU A 136 2.08 15.01 -41.72
N ALA A 137 1.18 16.00 -41.61
CA ALA A 137 1.39 17.33 -42.19
C ALA A 137 2.62 18.04 -41.59
N ALA A 138 2.83 17.94 -40.27
CA ALA A 138 4.01 18.49 -39.61
C ALA A 138 5.31 17.82 -40.12
N LYS A 139 5.28 16.50 -40.35
CA LYS A 139 6.41 15.74 -40.86
C LYS A 139 6.76 16.11 -42.31
N GLU A 140 5.75 16.34 -43.15
CA GLU A 140 5.95 16.83 -44.53
C GLU A 140 6.57 18.22 -44.56
N ILE A 141 6.11 19.16 -43.72
CA ILE A 141 6.68 20.51 -43.60
C ILE A 141 8.16 20.43 -43.17
N TYR A 142 8.48 19.59 -42.19
CA TYR A 142 9.86 19.38 -41.74
C TYR A 142 10.75 18.83 -42.86
N LEU A 143 10.28 17.82 -43.60
CA LEU A 143 11.03 17.23 -44.71
C LEU A 143 11.23 18.21 -45.88
N LYS A 144 10.27 19.11 -46.11
CA LYS A 144 10.36 20.15 -47.13
C LYS A 144 11.39 21.22 -46.76
N ASN A 145 11.46 21.61 -45.47
CA ASN A 145 12.42 22.60 -44.99
C ASN A 145 13.85 22.06 -44.85
N LYS A 146 14.04 20.74 -44.73
CA LYS A 146 15.37 20.10 -44.63
C LYS A 146 16.07 19.90 -45.99
N LYS A 147 15.34 20.05 -47.10
CA LYS A 147 15.86 19.92 -48.47
C LYS A 147 16.24 21.26 -49.12
N VAL A 148 16.16 22.36 -48.37
CA VAL A 148 16.70 23.69 -48.71
C VAL A 148 17.98 23.90 -47.92
#